data_AF-A0A2E5DR78-F1
#
_entry.id   AF-A0A2E5DR78-F1
#
_cell.length_a   1.000
_cell.length_b   1.000
_cell.length_c   1.000
_cell.angle_alpha   90.00
_cell.angle_beta   90.00
_cell.angle_gamma   90.00
#
_symmetry.space_group_name_H-M   'P 1'
#
loop_
_entity.id
_entity.type
_entity.pdbx_description
1 polymer ?
#
loop_
_entity_poly.entity_id
_entity_poly.type
_entity_poly.pdbx_seq_one_letter_code
_entity_poly.pdbx_strand_id
1 'polypeptide(L)'
;MVRIKLIENIQNKSKRSLEDKKIPEKLTNLEIPDISLQSSNGEYVQLRRKESFKIVIYCYPMTGRPDKSLPKNWNKIPGAKGCTIENSTIRDNYEELIKLNSLPIGITTQSISEIEEMTKRLKINHDILSDCNLILAKCLNLPLFNVDNKDYIKRITLVVDNSIIKKVFYPILEPEKHIQEIISWLKKEN
;
A
#
# COMPACT_ATOMS: atom_id res chain seq x y z
N MET A 1 -33.48 20.43 -0.14
CA MET A 1 -32.44 19.73 0.65
C MET A 1 -31.58 18.73 -0.14
N VAL A 2 -32.13 18.00 -1.13
CA VAL A 2 -31.37 16.99 -1.92
C VAL A 2 -30.34 17.61 -2.89
N ARG A 3 -30.66 18.76 -3.51
CA ARG A 3 -29.82 19.41 -4.53
C ARG A 3 -28.53 20.03 -3.97
N ILE A 4 -28.56 20.52 -2.73
CA ILE A 4 -27.40 21.11 -2.04
C ILE A 4 -26.39 20.02 -1.63
N LYS A 5 -26.87 18.90 -1.04
CA LYS A 5 -26.02 17.73 -0.71
C LYS A 5 -25.34 17.12 -1.94
N LEU A 6 -25.98 17.16 -3.10
CA LEU A 6 -25.40 16.63 -4.35
C LEU A 6 -24.24 17.51 -4.85
N ILE A 7 -24.39 18.84 -4.79
CA ILE A 7 -23.36 19.80 -5.21
C ILE A 7 -22.15 19.76 -4.25
N GLU A 8 -22.40 19.71 -2.93
CA GLU A 8 -21.35 19.53 -1.92
C GLU A 8 -20.59 18.22 -2.09
N ASN A 9 -21.29 17.12 -2.40
CA ASN A 9 -20.65 15.84 -2.69
C ASN A 9 -19.81 15.87 -3.97
N ILE A 10 -20.25 16.57 -5.02
CA ILE A 10 -19.49 16.70 -6.27
C ILE A 10 -18.24 17.57 -6.06
N GLN A 11 -18.36 18.68 -5.33
CA GLN A 11 -17.23 19.56 -4.99
C GLN A 11 -16.22 18.88 -4.06
N ASN A 12 -16.68 18.09 -3.07
CA ASN A 12 -15.78 17.31 -2.22
C ASN A 12 -15.11 16.16 -2.98
N LYS A 13 -15.81 15.50 -3.89
CA LYS A 13 -15.24 14.44 -4.74
C LYS A 13 -14.23 14.99 -5.74
N SER A 14 -14.48 16.17 -6.33
CA SER A 14 -13.53 16.84 -7.22
C SER A 14 -12.30 17.35 -6.48
N LYS A 15 -12.47 18.01 -5.32
CA LYS A 15 -11.36 18.50 -4.48
C LYS A 15 -10.49 17.36 -3.95
N ARG A 16 -11.10 16.27 -3.47
CA ARG A 16 -10.37 15.06 -3.03
C ARG A 16 -9.61 14.39 -4.19
N SER A 17 -10.16 14.42 -5.41
CA SER A 17 -9.47 13.92 -6.62
C SER A 17 -8.27 14.80 -7.04
N LEU A 18 -8.32 16.11 -6.77
CA LEU A 18 -7.24 17.05 -7.05
C LEU A 18 -6.09 16.95 -6.04
N GLU A 19 -6.41 16.74 -4.75
CA GLU A 19 -5.42 16.47 -3.71
C GLU A 19 -4.73 15.11 -3.91
N ASP A 20 -5.49 14.09 -4.32
CA ASP A 20 -4.97 12.76 -4.65
C ASP A 20 -3.94 12.82 -5.80
N LYS A 21 -4.12 13.72 -6.80
CA LYS A 21 -3.17 13.88 -7.92
C LYS A 21 -1.80 14.41 -7.50
N LYS A 22 -1.71 15.15 -6.39
CA LYS A 22 -0.44 15.75 -5.91
C LYS A 22 0.35 14.81 -4.99
N ILE A 23 -0.21 13.67 -4.61
CA ILE A 23 0.45 12.73 -3.69
C ILE A 23 1.80 12.23 -4.24
N PRO A 24 1.90 11.80 -5.52
CA PRO A 24 3.19 11.43 -6.10
C PRO A 24 4.24 12.54 -6.01
N GLU A 25 3.87 13.78 -6.34
CA GLU A 25 4.77 14.93 -6.30
C GLU A 25 5.28 15.22 -4.88
N LYS A 26 4.41 15.09 -3.87
CA LYS A 26 4.76 15.35 -2.46
C LYS A 26 5.68 14.29 -1.86
N LEU A 27 5.57 13.05 -2.31
CA LEU A 27 6.29 11.91 -1.74
C LEU A 27 7.59 11.60 -2.48
N THR A 28 7.66 11.88 -3.78
CA THR A 28 8.87 11.64 -4.57
C THR A 28 10.03 12.49 -4.04
N ASN A 29 11.21 11.88 -3.97
CA ASN A 29 12.44 12.42 -3.38
C ASN A 29 12.43 12.63 -1.86
N LEU A 30 11.36 12.27 -1.14
CA LEU A 30 11.42 12.20 0.31
C LEU A 30 12.25 10.98 0.74
N GLU A 31 12.94 11.14 1.88
CA GLU A 31 13.62 10.03 2.54
C GLU A 31 12.64 9.24 3.42
N ILE A 32 12.69 7.91 3.36
CA ILE A 32 11.90 7.03 4.20
C ILE A 32 12.23 7.30 5.66
N PRO A 33 11.25 7.54 6.55
CA PRO A 33 11.51 7.82 7.97
C PRO A 33 12.27 6.68 8.65
N ASP A 34 13.08 7.02 9.66
CA ASP A 34 13.83 6.06 10.47
C ASP A 34 12.88 5.30 11.41
N ILE A 35 12.16 4.31 10.86
CA ILE A 35 11.15 3.54 11.56
C ILE A 35 11.27 2.05 11.23
N SER A 36 10.90 1.25 12.21
CA SER A 36 10.68 -0.19 12.08
C SER A 36 9.22 -0.52 12.28
N LEU A 37 8.69 -1.43 11.46
CA LEU A 37 7.35 -2.00 11.63
C LEU A 37 7.45 -3.49 11.86
N GLN A 38 6.49 -4.04 12.61
CA GLN A 38 6.51 -5.45 12.96
C GLN A 38 5.93 -6.30 11.81
N SER A 39 6.61 -7.39 11.48
CA SER A 39 6.20 -8.32 10.42
C SER A 39 5.29 -9.44 10.93
N SER A 40 4.83 -10.29 10.01
CA SER A 40 4.03 -11.48 10.33
C SER A 40 4.79 -12.57 11.10
N ASN A 41 6.10 -12.48 11.31
CA ASN A 41 6.83 -13.41 12.18
C ASN A 41 7.14 -12.80 13.57
N GLY A 42 6.67 -11.57 13.82
CA GLY A 42 6.90 -10.86 15.08
C GLY A 42 8.17 -10.01 15.11
N GLU A 43 9.06 -10.13 14.11
CA GLU A 43 10.29 -9.34 14.01
C GLU A 43 10.02 -7.91 13.55
N TYR A 44 10.84 -6.98 14.02
CA TYR A 44 10.82 -5.60 13.57
C TYR A 44 11.70 -5.40 12.33
N VAL A 45 11.09 -4.84 11.30
CA VAL A 45 11.71 -4.66 9.99
C VAL A 45 11.94 -3.17 9.76
N GLN A 46 13.20 -2.78 9.76
CA GLN A 46 13.63 -1.40 9.51
C GLN A 46 13.34 -1.00 8.05
N LEU A 47 12.70 0.15 7.83
CA LEU A 47 12.32 0.61 6.48
C LEU A 47 13.35 1.54 5.84
N ARG A 48 14.03 2.37 6.62
CA ARG A 48 15.13 3.22 6.13
C ARG A 48 16.37 2.36 5.95
N ARG A 49 16.68 2.01 4.70
CA ARG A 49 17.85 1.19 4.34
C ARG A 49 18.67 1.81 3.24
N LYS A 50 19.98 1.62 3.29
CA LYS A 50 20.96 2.09 2.30
C LYS A 50 21.63 0.90 1.61
N GLU A 51 20.81 -0.06 1.19
CA GLU A 51 21.26 -1.27 0.51
C GLU A 51 21.51 -1.01 -0.98
N SER A 52 22.19 -1.95 -1.63
CA SER A 52 22.43 -1.93 -3.09
C SER A 52 21.20 -2.31 -3.93
N PHE A 53 20.09 -2.71 -3.30
CA PHE A 53 18.84 -3.10 -3.96
C PHE A 53 17.72 -2.09 -3.67
N LYS A 54 16.74 -2.02 -4.58
CA LYS A 54 15.55 -1.17 -4.42
C LYS A 54 14.51 -1.87 -3.53
N ILE A 55 13.76 -1.12 -2.74
CA ILE A 55 12.63 -1.64 -1.96
C ILE A 55 11.33 -1.19 -2.61
N VAL A 56 10.44 -2.13 -2.90
CA VAL A 56 9.08 -1.86 -3.41
C VAL A 56 8.11 -1.96 -2.24
N ILE A 57 7.83 -0.84 -1.58
CA ILE A 57 6.87 -0.76 -0.48
C ILE A 57 5.47 -0.62 -1.07
N TYR A 58 4.64 -1.65 -0.98
CA TYR A 58 3.26 -1.61 -1.44
C TYR A 58 2.29 -1.59 -0.26
N CYS A 59 1.65 -0.44 -0.06
CA CYS A 59 0.65 -0.26 0.98
C CYS A 59 -0.73 -0.61 0.44
N TYR A 60 -1.52 -1.36 1.21
CA TYR A 60 -2.87 -1.73 0.84
C TYR A 60 -3.85 -1.62 2.02
N PRO A 61 -5.15 -1.37 1.75
CA PRO A 61 -6.13 -1.17 2.80
C PRO A 61 -6.23 -2.32 3.78
N MET A 62 -6.64 -3.49 3.29
CA MET A 62 -6.90 -4.68 4.09
C MET A 62 -7.06 -5.90 3.17
N THR A 63 -6.44 -7.02 3.53
CA THR A 63 -6.71 -8.33 2.96
C THR A 63 -7.90 -8.96 3.68
N GLY A 64 -8.95 -9.27 2.92
CA GLY A 64 -10.14 -9.94 3.43
C GLY A 64 -9.87 -11.39 3.82
N ARG A 65 -10.70 -11.91 4.72
CA ARG A 65 -10.69 -13.33 5.11
C ARG A 65 -11.95 -14.03 4.61
N PRO A 66 -11.87 -15.32 4.22
CA PRO A 66 -13.05 -16.08 3.80
C PRO A 66 -14.08 -16.30 4.93
N ASP A 67 -13.61 -16.36 6.18
CA ASP A 67 -14.41 -16.66 7.38
C ASP A 67 -14.97 -15.41 8.10
N LYS A 68 -14.68 -14.20 7.58
CA LYS A 68 -15.17 -12.93 8.16
C LYS A 68 -15.81 -12.05 7.11
N SER A 69 -16.92 -11.42 7.47
CA SER A 69 -17.52 -10.38 6.63
C SER A 69 -16.58 -9.17 6.51
N LEU A 70 -16.61 -8.54 5.34
CA LEU A 70 -15.92 -7.28 5.11
C LEU A 70 -16.58 -6.14 5.91
N PRO A 71 -15.84 -5.05 6.21
CA PRO A 71 -16.41 -3.86 6.83
C PRO A 71 -17.61 -3.29 6.07
N LYS A 72 -18.44 -2.50 6.75
CA LYS A 72 -19.68 -2.00 6.17
C LYS A 72 -19.40 -1.14 4.94
N ASN A 73 -20.16 -1.37 3.86
CA ASN A 73 -20.01 -0.68 2.57
C ASN A 73 -18.61 -0.80 1.91
N TRP A 74 -17.73 -1.70 2.37
CA TRP A 74 -16.38 -1.88 1.81
C TRP A 74 -16.40 -1.98 0.28
N ASN A 75 -17.38 -2.73 -0.23
CA ASN A 75 -17.53 -2.98 -1.66
C ASN A 75 -17.89 -1.74 -2.50
N LYS A 76 -18.30 -0.64 -1.87
CA LYS A 76 -18.64 0.63 -2.52
C LYS A 76 -17.50 1.65 -2.45
N ILE A 77 -16.44 1.38 -1.68
CA ILE A 77 -15.30 2.28 -1.52
C ILE A 77 -14.32 2.06 -2.67
N PRO A 78 -14.06 3.08 -3.51
CA PRO A 78 -13.08 2.97 -4.60
C PRO A 78 -11.69 2.58 -4.06
N GLY A 79 -11.04 1.60 -4.67
CA GLY A 79 -9.71 1.13 -4.29
C GLY A 79 -9.64 0.21 -3.06
N ALA A 80 -10.75 -0.02 -2.33
CA ALA A 80 -10.77 -0.87 -1.13
C ALA A 80 -10.73 -2.38 -1.44
N LYS A 81 -11.24 -2.80 -2.60
CA LYS A 81 -11.18 -4.19 -3.06
C LYS A 81 -9.85 -4.51 -3.72
N GLY A 82 -9.55 -5.80 -3.83
CA GLY A 82 -8.45 -6.32 -4.65
C GLY A 82 -7.13 -6.53 -3.91
N CYS A 83 -7.06 -6.29 -2.59
CA CYS A 83 -5.81 -6.50 -1.84
C CYS A 83 -5.35 -7.96 -1.86
N THR A 84 -6.28 -8.93 -1.82
CA THR A 84 -5.94 -10.36 -1.91
C THR A 84 -5.31 -10.71 -3.24
N ILE A 85 -5.88 -10.20 -4.36
CA ILE A 85 -5.34 -10.49 -5.68
C ILE A 85 -4.00 -9.76 -5.88
N GLU A 86 -3.86 -8.51 -5.45
CA GLU A 86 -2.58 -7.78 -5.51
C GLU A 86 -1.47 -8.49 -4.73
N ASN A 87 -1.73 -8.92 -3.48
CA ASN A 87 -0.74 -9.65 -2.70
C ASN A 87 -0.35 -10.97 -3.39
N SER A 88 -1.32 -11.65 -4.01
CA SER A 88 -1.08 -12.89 -4.75
C SER A 88 -0.26 -12.63 -6.03
N THR A 89 -0.56 -11.58 -6.80
CA THR A 89 0.18 -11.27 -8.02
C THR A 89 1.60 -10.80 -7.72
N ILE A 90 1.83 -10.07 -6.63
CA ILE A 90 3.18 -9.72 -6.16
C ILE A 90 3.95 -10.97 -5.76
N ARG A 91 3.35 -11.87 -4.95
CA ARG A 91 3.95 -13.17 -4.59
C ARG A 91 4.33 -13.96 -5.85
N ASP A 92 3.42 -14.08 -6.81
CA ASP A 92 3.63 -14.87 -8.03
C ASP A 92 4.72 -14.29 -8.95
N ASN A 93 5.09 -13.02 -8.75
CA ASN A 93 6.17 -12.33 -9.50
C ASN A 93 7.37 -11.98 -8.61
N TYR A 94 7.48 -12.55 -7.40
CA TYR A 94 8.57 -12.27 -6.46
C TYR A 94 9.95 -12.47 -7.12
N GLU A 95 10.16 -13.60 -7.80
CA GLU A 95 11.42 -13.92 -8.47
C GLU A 95 11.81 -12.91 -9.55
N GLU A 96 10.83 -12.34 -10.27
CA GLU A 96 11.09 -11.31 -11.27
C GLU A 96 11.54 -10.00 -10.62
N LEU A 97 10.94 -9.63 -9.48
CA LEU A 97 11.39 -8.46 -8.71
C LEU A 97 12.83 -8.65 -8.20
N ILE A 98 13.16 -9.83 -7.68
CA ILE A 98 14.52 -10.15 -7.22
C ILE A 98 15.53 -10.07 -8.37
N LYS A 99 15.20 -10.61 -9.55
CA LYS A 99 16.05 -10.47 -10.76
C LYS A 99 16.28 -9.02 -11.17
N LEU A 100 15.32 -8.14 -10.90
CA LEU A 100 15.42 -6.70 -11.13
C LEU A 100 16.09 -5.96 -9.95
N ASN A 101 16.78 -6.69 -9.06
CA ASN A 101 17.45 -6.16 -7.88
C ASN A 101 16.51 -5.35 -6.99
N SER A 102 15.30 -5.87 -6.77
CA SER A 102 14.21 -5.20 -6.05
C SER A 102 13.48 -6.14 -5.09
N LEU A 103 13.27 -5.70 -3.85
CA LEU A 103 12.61 -6.48 -2.79
C LEU A 103 11.21 -5.93 -2.48
N PRO A 104 10.13 -6.71 -2.63
CA PRO A 104 8.79 -6.27 -2.23
C PRO A 104 8.58 -6.34 -0.71
N ILE A 105 7.95 -5.31 -0.14
CA ILE A 105 7.48 -5.27 1.26
C ILE A 105 6.04 -4.76 1.28
N GLY A 106 5.12 -5.58 1.79
CA GLY A 106 3.71 -5.20 1.93
C GLY A 106 3.44 -4.48 3.24
N ILE A 107 2.60 -3.46 3.25
CA ILE A 107 2.23 -2.72 4.48
C ILE A 107 0.71 -2.54 4.57
N THR A 108 0.14 -2.79 5.74
CA THR A 108 -1.29 -2.63 6.00
C THR A 108 -1.55 -2.21 7.45
N THR A 109 -2.76 -1.70 7.72
CA THR A 109 -3.22 -1.37 9.08
C THR A 109 -3.77 -2.57 9.85
N GLN A 110 -3.73 -3.76 9.25
CA GLN A 110 -4.11 -5.00 9.90
C GLN A 110 -3.12 -5.37 11.01
N SER A 111 -3.63 -5.93 12.10
CA SER A 111 -2.83 -6.39 13.24
C SER A 111 -1.89 -7.54 12.87
N ILE A 112 -0.94 -7.85 13.75
CA ILE A 112 0.00 -8.97 13.60
C ILE A 112 -0.73 -10.29 13.34
N SER A 113 -1.74 -10.59 14.16
CA SER A 113 -2.53 -11.82 14.00
C SER A 113 -3.25 -11.92 12.65
N GLU A 114 -3.66 -10.79 12.07
CA GLU A 114 -4.31 -10.74 10.76
C GLU A 114 -3.30 -10.91 9.61
N ILE A 115 -2.12 -10.28 9.71
CA ILE A 115 -1.06 -10.44 8.68
C ILE A 115 -0.42 -11.84 8.75
N GLU A 116 -0.30 -12.43 9.94
CA GLU A 116 0.09 -13.83 10.13
C GLU A 116 -0.84 -14.80 9.42
N GLU A 117 -2.15 -14.63 9.60
CA GLU A 117 -3.10 -15.52 8.97
C GLU A 117 -3.11 -15.34 7.45
N MET A 118 -3.13 -14.10 6.94
CA MET A 118 -3.17 -13.90 5.50
C MET A 118 -1.89 -14.38 4.80
N THR A 119 -0.72 -14.21 5.44
CA THR A 119 0.55 -14.69 4.87
C THR A 119 0.59 -16.21 4.80
N LYS A 120 0.15 -16.90 5.87
CA LYS A 120 0.03 -18.37 5.90
C LYS A 120 -0.97 -18.88 4.85
N ARG A 121 -2.19 -18.32 4.83
CA ARG A 121 -3.25 -18.76 3.90
C ARG A 121 -2.87 -18.52 2.45
N LEU A 122 -2.29 -17.35 2.14
CA LEU A 122 -1.90 -16.97 0.79
C LEU A 122 -0.48 -17.41 0.43
N LYS A 123 0.24 -18.12 1.31
CA LYS A 123 1.63 -18.55 1.08
C LYS A 123 2.54 -17.39 0.63
N ILE A 124 2.39 -16.21 1.25
CA ILE A 124 3.25 -15.06 0.96
C ILE A 124 4.65 -15.36 1.51
N ASN A 125 5.68 -15.17 0.69
CA ASN A 125 7.06 -15.54 0.96
C ASN A 125 8.00 -14.33 1.16
N HIS A 126 7.43 -13.14 1.34
CA HIS A 126 8.14 -11.89 1.60
C HIS A 126 7.47 -11.14 2.74
N ASP A 127 8.14 -10.09 3.24
CA ASP A 127 7.68 -9.34 4.41
C ASP A 127 6.33 -8.65 4.16
N ILE A 128 5.38 -8.91 5.05
CA ILE A 128 4.18 -8.10 5.27
C ILE A 128 4.29 -7.48 6.66
N LEU A 129 4.18 -6.16 6.73
CA LEU A 129 4.33 -5.39 7.96
C LEU A 129 3.01 -4.75 8.40
N SER A 130 2.83 -4.67 9.71
CA SER A 130 1.70 -4.00 10.34
C SER A 130 2.05 -2.55 10.67
N ASP A 131 1.33 -1.63 10.04
CA ASP A 131 1.25 -0.21 10.42
C ASP A 131 -0.07 0.05 11.18
N CYS A 132 -0.48 -0.85 12.06
CA CYS A 132 -1.75 -0.76 12.81
C CYS A 132 -1.86 0.51 13.68
N ASN A 133 -0.73 1.10 14.05
CA ASN A 133 -0.63 2.36 14.80
C ASN A 133 -0.46 3.61 13.90
N LEU A 134 -0.48 3.43 12.57
CA LEU A 134 -0.34 4.49 11.56
C LEU A 134 0.97 5.28 11.68
N ILE A 135 2.06 4.63 12.09
CA ILE A 135 3.36 5.27 12.29
C ILE A 135 3.91 5.73 10.94
N LEU A 136 4.05 4.81 9.97
CA LEU A 136 4.53 5.16 8.63
C LEU A 136 3.54 6.10 7.94
N ALA A 137 2.25 5.76 8.01
CA ALA A 137 1.21 6.54 7.36
C ALA A 137 1.19 8.01 7.80
N LYS A 138 1.35 8.28 9.10
CA LYS A 138 1.41 9.67 9.60
C LYS A 138 2.72 10.36 9.23
N CYS A 139 3.87 9.68 9.38
CA CYS A 139 5.17 10.27 9.07
C CYS A 139 5.30 10.69 7.60
N LEU A 140 4.78 9.89 6.66
CA LEU A 140 4.79 10.22 5.23
C LEU A 140 3.51 10.96 4.78
N ASN A 141 2.55 11.18 5.66
CA ASN A 141 1.22 11.70 5.31
C ASN A 141 0.57 10.91 4.16
N LEU A 142 0.60 9.58 4.27
CA LEU A 142 0.02 8.67 3.28
C LEU A 142 -1.50 8.86 3.18
N PRO A 143 -2.09 8.64 2.01
CA PRO A 143 -3.53 8.77 1.85
C PRO A 143 -4.28 7.75 2.70
N LEU A 144 -5.19 8.23 3.55
CA LEU A 144 -6.06 7.41 4.39
C LEU A 144 -7.53 7.49 3.98
N PHE A 145 -8.31 6.51 4.40
CA PHE A 145 -9.76 6.57 4.48
C PHE A 145 -10.27 5.85 5.73
N ASN A 146 -11.40 6.30 6.26
CA ASN A 146 -11.98 5.77 7.47
C ASN A 146 -13.23 4.92 7.18
N VAL A 147 -13.35 3.77 7.83
CA VAL A 147 -14.55 2.93 7.86
C VAL A 147 -14.75 2.44 9.28
N ASP A 148 -15.96 2.64 9.83
CA ASP A 148 -16.31 2.19 11.18
C ASP A 148 -15.29 2.62 12.26
N ASN A 149 -14.84 3.88 12.20
CA ASN A 149 -13.83 4.49 13.07
C ASN A 149 -12.43 3.85 13.00
N LYS A 150 -12.15 3.04 11.98
CA LYS A 150 -10.82 2.51 11.67
C LYS A 150 -10.26 3.18 10.42
N ASP A 151 -9.03 3.66 10.51
CA ASP A 151 -8.29 4.19 9.37
C ASP A 151 -7.59 3.08 8.59
N TYR A 152 -7.65 3.20 7.27
CA TYR A 152 -7.02 2.31 6.32
C TYR A 152 -6.16 3.13 5.37
N ILE A 153 -4.98 2.61 5.05
CA ILE A 153 -4.10 3.19 4.03
C ILE A 153 -4.73 2.92 2.66
N LYS A 154 -4.97 3.97 1.87
CA LYS A 154 -5.35 3.80 0.47
C LYS A 154 -4.19 3.14 -0.28
N ARG A 155 -4.51 2.32 -1.28
CA ARG A 155 -3.52 1.59 -2.09
C ARG A 155 -2.51 2.57 -2.72
N ILE A 156 -1.23 2.40 -2.39
CA ILE A 156 -0.11 3.21 -2.88
C ILE A 156 1.15 2.35 -2.89
N THR A 157 2.00 2.52 -3.90
CA THR A 157 3.31 1.85 -3.93
C THR A 157 4.44 2.86 -4.06
N LEU A 158 5.46 2.69 -3.24
CA LEU A 158 6.69 3.49 -3.22
C LEU A 158 7.84 2.61 -3.67
N VAL A 159 8.60 3.04 -4.68
CA VAL A 159 9.89 2.43 -4.99
C VAL A 159 10.97 3.28 -4.35
N VAL A 160 11.72 2.67 -3.44
CA VAL A 160 12.73 3.31 -2.61
C VAL A 160 14.10 2.82 -3.06
N ASP A 161 15.02 3.75 -3.25
CA ASP A 161 16.41 3.48 -3.58
C ASP A 161 17.32 4.33 -2.69
N ASN A 162 18.25 3.70 -2.00
CA ASN A 162 19.13 4.32 -1.01
C ASN A 162 18.35 5.22 -0.02
N SER A 163 17.30 4.67 0.60
CA SER A 163 16.34 5.36 1.49
C SER A 163 15.49 6.48 0.86
N ILE A 164 15.65 6.80 -0.43
CA ILE A 164 14.89 7.86 -1.10
C ILE A 164 13.77 7.28 -1.94
N ILE A 165 12.55 7.81 -1.81
CA ILE A 165 11.41 7.45 -2.67
C ILE A 165 11.67 7.97 -4.09
N LYS A 166 11.94 7.08 -5.04
CA LYS A 166 12.19 7.43 -6.45
C LYS A 166 10.93 7.45 -7.29
N LYS A 167 9.96 6.60 -6.94
CA LYS A 167 8.70 6.48 -7.67
C LYS A 167 7.55 6.26 -6.72
N VAL A 168 6.44 6.90 -7.06
CA VAL A 168 5.16 6.73 -6.38
C VAL A 168 4.12 6.31 -7.42
N PHE A 169 3.47 5.18 -7.19
CA PHE A 169 2.31 4.73 -7.93
C PHE A 169 1.06 5.07 -7.12
N TYR A 170 0.35 6.10 -7.56
CA TYR A 170 -0.92 6.52 -6.98
C TYR A 170 -1.66 7.46 -7.93
N PRO A 171 -2.99 7.32 -8.11
CA PRO A 171 -3.83 6.23 -7.60
C PRO A 171 -3.61 4.91 -8.34
N ILE A 172 -3.82 3.78 -7.68
CA ILE A 172 -3.79 2.44 -8.29
C ILE A 172 -5.23 1.95 -8.48
N LEU A 173 -5.66 1.83 -9.73
CA LEU A 173 -7.05 1.50 -10.09
C LEU A 173 -7.29 0.01 -10.32
N GLU A 174 -6.30 -0.68 -10.89
CA GLU A 174 -6.35 -2.10 -11.26
C GLU A 174 -5.29 -2.90 -10.47
N PRO A 175 -5.57 -3.26 -9.20
CA PRO A 175 -4.60 -3.93 -8.32
C PRO A 175 -4.01 -5.23 -8.91
N GLU A 176 -4.76 -5.94 -9.73
CA GLU A 176 -4.33 -7.16 -10.41
C GLU A 176 -3.28 -6.92 -11.51
N LYS A 177 -3.26 -5.72 -12.12
CA LYS A 177 -2.29 -5.33 -13.16
C LYS A 177 -1.10 -4.55 -12.60
N HIS A 178 -1.23 -4.01 -11.39
CA HIS A 178 -0.26 -3.11 -10.78
C HIS A 178 1.18 -3.66 -10.77
N ILE A 179 1.35 -4.97 -10.55
CA ILE A 179 2.67 -5.61 -10.61
C ILE A 179 3.39 -5.40 -11.95
N GLN A 180 2.66 -5.36 -13.06
CA GLN A 180 3.23 -5.12 -14.39
C GLN A 180 3.72 -3.68 -14.56
N GLU A 181 3.05 -2.72 -13.92
CA GLU A 181 3.49 -1.33 -13.89
C GLU A 181 4.79 -1.18 -13.11
N ILE A 182 4.90 -1.84 -11.95
CA ILE A 182 6.11 -1.90 -11.14
C ILE A 182 7.27 -2.49 -11.95
N ILE A 183 7.09 -3.69 -12.51
CA ILE A 183 8.12 -4.38 -13.31
C ILE A 183 8.54 -3.54 -14.52
N SER A 184 7.58 -2.94 -15.22
CA SER A 184 7.85 -2.09 -16.38
C SER A 184 8.65 -0.84 -16.02
N TRP A 185 8.42 -0.25 -14.85
CA TRP A 185 9.22 0.88 -14.37
C TRP A 185 10.63 0.43 -13.97
N LEU A 186 10.76 -0.66 -13.19
CA LEU A 186 12.04 -1.20 -12.77
C LEU A 186 12.95 -1.57 -13.95
N LYS A 187 12.39 -2.12 -15.03
CA LYS A 187 13.13 -2.44 -16.27
C LYS A 187 13.64 -1.22 -17.03
N LYS A 188 13.07 -0.03 -16.81
CA LYS A 188 13.49 1.22 -17.48
C LYS A 188 14.57 1.97 -16.71
N GLU A 189 14.63 1.75 -15.40
CA GLU A 189 15.58 2.41 -14.49
C GLU A 189 16.86 1.60 -14.25
N ASN A 190 16.84 0.31 -14.61
CA ASN A 190 18.03 -0.54 -14.67
C ASN A 190 18.69 -0.40 -16.04
#